data_AF-A0A7X3QIK3-F1
#
_entry.id   AF-A0A7X3QIK3-F1
#
_cell.length_a   1.000
_cell.length_b   1.000
_cell.length_c   1.000
_cell.angle_alpha   90.00
_cell.angle_beta   90.00
_cell.angle_gamma   90.00
#
_symmetry.space_group_name_H-M   'P 1'
#
loop_
_entity.id
_entity.type
_entity.pdbx_description
1 polymer ?
#
loop_
_entity_poly.entity_id
_entity_poly.type
_entity_poly.pdbx_seq_one_letter_code
_entity_poly.pdbx_strand_id
1 'polypeptide(L)'
;MPPPLLAEVQAATDEEKVRVADEGRFLVPLLANPAADDAVVAAALREVAHAAGPGERPFLVAAGKELARLLKAEPSRLTSVLRAVEP
;
A
#
# COMPACT_ATOMS: atom_id res chain seq x y z
N MET A 1 -24.70 7.83 7.14
CA MET A 1 -24.13 8.65 6.06
C MET A 1 -22.78 9.15 6.56
N PRO A 2 -21.67 8.99 5.82
CA PRO A 2 -20.42 9.63 6.20
C PRO A 2 -20.65 11.15 6.31
N PRO A 3 -20.01 11.85 7.26
CA PRO A 3 -20.14 13.28 7.39
C PRO A 3 -19.72 13.97 6.07
N PRO A 4 -20.39 15.06 5.67
CA PRO A 4 -20.02 15.79 4.47
C PRO A 4 -18.57 16.26 4.60
N LEU A 5 -17.76 15.96 3.57
CA LEU A 5 -16.40 16.47 3.47
C LEU A 5 -16.48 18.00 3.39
N LEU A 6 -16.00 18.67 4.44
CA LEU A 6 -15.94 20.14 4.50
C LEU A 6 -14.71 20.71 3.75
N ALA A 7 -13.93 19.84 3.11
CA ALA A 7 -12.71 20.18 2.38
C ALA A 7 -12.74 19.56 0.98
N GLU A 8 -12.11 20.23 0.03
CA GLU A 8 -11.88 19.69 -1.31
C GLU A 8 -10.89 18.52 -1.24
N VAL A 9 -11.19 17.44 -1.95
CA VAL A 9 -10.27 16.31 -2.09
C VAL A 9 -9.14 16.73 -3.01
N GLN A 10 -7.91 16.68 -2.51
CA GLN A 10 -6.70 16.99 -3.26
C GLN A 10 -5.83 15.74 -3.38
N ALA A 11 -5.05 15.66 -4.46
CA ALA A 11 -4.08 14.60 -4.63
C ALA A 11 -2.97 14.73 -3.57
N ALA A 12 -2.61 13.62 -2.92
CA ALA A 12 -1.49 13.60 -1.99
C ALA A 12 -0.17 13.84 -2.75
N THR A 13 0.69 14.68 -2.18
CA THR A 13 2.07 14.86 -2.63
C THR A 13 2.90 13.61 -2.39
N ASP A 14 4.05 13.49 -3.05
CA ASP A 14 4.95 12.34 -2.85
C ASP A 14 5.45 12.24 -1.40
N GLU A 15 5.74 13.38 -0.76
CA GLU A 15 6.10 13.43 0.66
C GLU A 15 4.97 12.91 1.56
N GLU A 16 3.72 13.23 1.23
CA GLU A 16 2.56 12.72 1.95
C GLU A 16 2.34 11.22 1.73
N LYS A 17 2.54 10.72 0.50
CA LYS A 17 2.46 9.29 0.20
C LYS A 17 3.47 8.50 1.01
N VAL A 18 4.74 8.94 1.03
CA VAL A 18 5.81 8.30 1.80
C VAL A 18 5.50 8.34 3.30
N ARG A 19 5.05 9.48 3.82
CA ARG A 19 4.70 9.64 5.24
C ARG A 19 3.53 8.75 5.67
N VAL A 20 2.49 8.61 4.84
CA VAL A 20 1.35 7.73 5.12
C VAL A 20 1.78 6.26 5.11
N ALA A 21 2.73 5.93 4.24
CA ALA A 21 3.22 4.57 4.09
C ALA A 21 4.30 4.16 5.11
N ASP A 22 4.74 5.10 5.95
CA ASP A 22 5.74 4.86 6.97
C ASP A 22 5.33 3.71 7.91
N GLU A 23 6.29 2.87 8.23
CA GLU A 23 6.11 1.62 8.98
C GLU A 23 5.06 0.63 8.43
N GLY A 24 4.56 0.82 7.20
CA GLY A 24 3.57 -0.07 6.60
C GLY A 24 2.17 0.00 7.23
N ARG A 25 1.88 1.01 8.05
CA ARG A 25 0.61 1.13 8.79
C ARG A 25 -0.62 1.19 7.88
N PHE A 26 -0.47 1.71 6.66
CA PHE A 26 -1.54 1.78 5.67
C PHE A 26 -1.97 0.41 5.12
N LEU A 27 -1.14 -0.64 5.25
CA LEU A 27 -1.46 -1.97 4.72
C LEU A 27 -2.63 -2.63 5.45
N VAL A 28 -2.75 -2.41 6.77
CA VAL A 28 -3.84 -2.99 7.57
C VAL A 28 -5.23 -2.48 7.11
N PRO A 29 -5.50 -1.17 7.05
CA PRO A 29 -6.79 -0.68 6.56
C PRO A 29 -7.00 -0.99 5.07
N LEU A 30 -5.94 -1.04 4.27
CA LEU A 30 -6.03 -1.40 2.86
C LEU A 30 -6.48 -2.86 2.67
N LEU A 31 -5.85 -3.81 3.36
CA LEU A 31 -6.19 -5.23 3.29
C LEU A 31 -7.55 -5.56 3.92
N ALA A 32 -8.00 -4.75 4.89
CA ALA A 32 -9.30 -4.89 5.52
C ALA A 32 -10.46 -4.36 4.64
N ASN A 33 -10.15 -3.58 3.60
CA ASN A 33 -11.18 -3.05 2.71
C ASN A 33 -11.59 -4.10 1.67
N PRO A 34 -12.84 -4.58 1.66
CA PRO A 34 -13.29 -5.60 0.71
C PRO A 34 -13.30 -5.12 -0.75
N ALA A 35 -13.23 -3.80 -1.00
CA ALA A 35 -13.09 -3.24 -2.34
C ALA A 35 -11.64 -3.16 -2.82
N ALA A 36 -10.65 -3.40 -1.94
CA ALA A 36 -9.24 -3.41 -2.30
C ALA A 36 -8.80 -4.85 -2.62
N ASP A 37 -8.90 -5.21 -3.90
CA ASP A 37 -8.33 -6.45 -4.39
C ASP A 37 -6.79 -6.41 -4.44
N ASP A 38 -6.17 -7.53 -4.80
CA ASP A 38 -4.71 -7.64 -4.85
C ASP A 38 -4.08 -6.66 -5.84
N ALA A 39 -4.79 -6.28 -6.92
CA ALA A 39 -4.31 -5.32 -7.90
C ALA A 39 -4.30 -3.89 -7.34
N VAL A 40 -5.32 -3.52 -6.54
CA VAL A 40 -5.36 -2.26 -5.79
C VAL A 40 -4.23 -2.19 -4.76
N VAL A 41 -4.00 -3.29 -4.02
CA VAL A 41 -2.89 -3.37 -3.07
C VAL A 41 -1.54 -3.19 -3.77
N ALA A 42 -1.33 -3.89 -4.88
CA ALA A 42 -0.11 -3.77 -5.66
C ALA A 42 0.07 -2.36 -6.26
N ALA A 43 -1.01 -1.75 -6.75
CA ALA A 43 -0.97 -0.37 -7.26
C ALA A 43 -0.60 0.64 -6.17
N ALA A 44 -1.16 0.52 -4.97
CA ALA A 44 -0.81 1.37 -3.83
C ALA A 44 0.66 1.23 -3.44
N LEU A 45 1.20 0.01 -3.48
CA LEU A 45 2.63 -0.24 -3.23
C LEU A 45 3.51 0.40 -4.30
N ARG A 46 3.18 0.25 -5.59
CA ARG A 46 3.93 0.88 -6.69
C ARG A 46 3.91 2.41 -6.60
N GLU A 47 2.77 3.00 -6.25
CA GLU A 47 2.63 4.46 -6.07
C GLU A 47 3.57 5.00 -4.99
N VAL A 48 3.61 4.35 -3.82
CA VAL A 48 4.51 4.76 -2.74
C VAL A 48 5.97 4.49 -3.10
N ALA A 49 6.25 3.35 -3.73
CA ALA A 49 7.59 2.98 -4.15
C ALA A 49 8.16 4.03 -5.12
N HIS A 50 7.35 4.46 -6.10
CA HIS A 50 7.71 5.52 -7.03
C HIS A 50 7.94 6.87 -6.31
N ALA A 51 7.03 7.26 -5.41
CA ALA A 51 7.16 8.48 -4.61
C ALA A 51 8.41 8.48 -3.70
N ALA A 52 8.86 7.31 -3.26
CA ALA A 52 10.05 7.16 -2.43
C ALA A 52 11.38 7.38 -3.19
N GLY A 53 11.36 7.35 -4.53
CA GLY A 53 12.54 7.58 -5.36
C GLY A 53 13.73 6.68 -4.96
N PRO A 54 14.87 7.22 -4.48
CA PRO A 54 15.99 6.40 -4.00
C PRO A 54 15.62 5.41 -2.87
N GLY A 55 14.53 5.66 -2.16
CA GLY A 55 13.98 4.79 -1.12
C GLY A 55 13.08 3.66 -1.61
N GLU A 56 12.84 3.54 -2.92
CA GLU A 56 11.93 2.55 -3.53
C GLU A 56 12.21 1.11 -3.05
N ARG A 57 13.46 0.65 -3.24
CA ARG A 57 13.84 -0.73 -2.90
C ARG A 57 13.76 -1.00 -1.40
N PRO A 58 14.31 -0.15 -0.50
CA PRO A 58 14.11 -0.29 0.94
C PRO A 58 12.63 -0.35 1.34
N PHE A 59 11.79 0.51 0.76
CA PHE A 59 10.35 0.53 1.00
C PHE A 59 9.69 -0.80 0.60
N LEU A 60 9.92 -1.27 -0.63
CA LEU A 60 9.33 -2.52 -1.13
C LEU A 60 9.74 -3.74 -0.29
N VAL A 61 11.00 -3.77 0.18
CA VAL A 61 11.46 -4.85 1.08
C VAL A 61 10.75 -4.80 2.44
N ALA A 62 10.58 -3.61 3.02
CA ALA A 62 9.88 -3.45 4.28
C ALA A 62 8.39 -3.81 4.14
N ALA A 63 7.72 -3.30 3.11
CA ALA A 63 6.32 -3.58 2.80
C ALA A 63 6.09 -5.08 2.50
N GLY A 64 6.99 -5.74 1.76
CA GLY A 64 6.91 -7.17 1.48
C GLY A 64 7.00 -8.03 2.75
N LYS A 65 7.89 -7.67 3.69
CA LYS A 65 7.98 -8.35 4.99
C LYS A 65 6.70 -8.18 5.81
N GLU A 66 6.15 -6.98 5.81
CA GLU A 66 4.92 -6.69 6.55
C GLU A 66 3.70 -7.41 5.93
N LEU A 67 3.59 -7.43 4.60
CA LEU A 67 2.59 -8.24 3.89
C LEU A 67 2.70 -9.72 4.24
N ALA A 68 3.91 -10.28 4.28
CA ALA A 68 4.11 -11.68 4.64
C ALA A 68 3.64 -11.97 6.08
N ARG A 69 3.82 -11.03 7.00
CA ARG A 69 3.32 -11.11 8.37
C ARG A 69 1.79 -11.03 8.43
N LEU A 70 1.18 -10.10 7.69
CA LEU A 70 -0.26 -9.86 7.67
C LEU A 70 -1.03 -10.99 6.96
N LEU A 71 -0.51 -11.48 5.84
CA LEU A 71 -1.13 -12.51 5.00
C LEU A 71 -0.59 -13.93 5.27
N LYS A 72 -0.03 -14.18 6.46
CA LYS A 72 0.54 -15.50 6.83
C LYS A 72 -0.44 -16.67 6.66
N ALA A 73 -1.75 -16.42 6.76
CA ALA A 73 -2.79 -17.42 6.59
C ALA A 73 -3.29 -17.54 5.14
N GLU A 74 -2.85 -16.64 4.25
CA GLU A 74 -3.30 -16.51 2.85
C GLU A 74 -2.09 -16.44 1.88
N PRO A 75 -1.24 -17.48 1.82
CA PRO A 75 0.01 -17.45 1.04
C PRO A 75 -0.21 -17.27 -0.48
N SER A 76 -1.35 -17.72 -1.00
CA SER A 76 -1.74 -17.50 -2.41
C SER A 76 -1.95 -16.02 -2.70
N ARG A 77 -2.64 -15.31 -1.80
CA ARG A 77 -2.89 -13.87 -1.90
C ARG A 77 -1.60 -13.07 -1.79
N LEU A 78 -0.72 -13.43 -0.86
CA LEU A 78 0.62 -12.83 -0.76
C LEU A 78 1.38 -12.95 -2.09
N THR A 79 1.38 -14.15 -2.68
CA THR A 79 2.07 -14.39 -3.96
C THR A 79 1.46 -13.57 -5.09
N SER A 80 0.13 -13.47 -5.13
CA SER A 80 -0.62 -12.65 -6.09
C SER A 80 -0.17 -11.19 -6.04
N VAL A 81 -0.19 -10.59 -4.84
CA VAL A 81 0.22 -9.18 -4.62
C VAL A 81 1.68 -8.98 -5.01
N LEU A 82 2.60 -9.83 -4.55
CA LEU A 82 4.03 -9.66 -4.82
C LEU A 82 4.36 -9.73 -6.32
N ARG A 83 3.72 -10.65 -7.06
CA ARG A 83 3.87 -10.73 -8.52
C ARG A 83 3.31 -9.51 -9.24
N ALA A 84 2.22 -8.95 -8.74
CA ALA A 84 1.65 -7.75 -9.32
C ALA A 84 2.49 -6.50 -9.02
N VAL A 85 3.29 -6.49 -7.96
CA VAL A 85 4.20 -5.38 -7.62
C VAL A 85 5.44 -5.35 -8.53
N GLU A 86 5.90 -6.52 -8.99
CA GLU A 86 6.99 -6.60 -9.98
C GLU A 86 6.56 -5.97 -11.31
N PRO A 87 7.46 -5.25 -12.03
CA PRO A 87 7.20 -4.67 -13.34
C PRO A 87 6.79 -5.70 -14.41
#